data_AF-A0A3B9LG76-F1
#
_entry.id   AF-A0A3B9LG76-F1
#
_cell.length_a   1.000
_cell.length_b   1.000
_cell.length_c   1.000
_cell.angle_alpha   90.00
_cell.angle_beta   90.00
_cell.angle_gamma   90.00
#
_symmetry.space_group_name_H-M   'P 1'
#
loop_
_entity.id
_entity.type
_entity.pdbx_description
1 polymer ?
#
loop_
_entity_poly.entity_id
_entity_poly.type
_entity_poly.pdbx_seq_one_letter_code
_entity_poly.pdbx_strand_id
1 'polypeptide(L)'
;MRRILVLMIAGALAALAMWYGVRVSQTTSKAAVSAFLPRETIFFAQMPDFKRTRDQWHHADIYQLCHEAAVQDFLRKALARIPKKNATSETLQEIEQLDPKDAFFALTSIDNNNPIFVAGFRFRESQDEAERVVGKWRAKWLENNPNAKREKIAYQQHQIETIAAAPFTLATAYDGHWFFVSSNLTELKELLDRVDRRNKDRQNELGADDSYRAAMAHMPSSYAVLFYLQPKRFSEKITSLRAAL
;
A
#
# COMPACT_ATOMS: atom_id res chain seq x y z
N MET A 1 5.05 -4.26 22.46
CA MET A 1 5.32 -5.43 21.59
C MET A 1 4.59 -5.38 20.24
N ARG A 2 3.28 -5.08 20.17
CA ARG A 2 2.49 -5.05 18.91
C ARG A 2 3.04 -4.08 17.83
N ARG A 3 3.69 -2.98 18.22
CA ARG A 3 4.24 -1.94 17.30
C ARG A 3 5.60 -2.31 16.68
N ILE A 4 6.47 -2.97 17.44
CA ILE A 4 7.74 -3.54 16.93
C ILE A 4 7.43 -4.73 15.99
N LEU A 5 6.35 -5.46 16.27
CA LEU A 5 5.87 -6.54 15.40
C LEU A 5 5.44 -6.00 14.03
N VAL A 6 4.73 -4.87 13.96
CA VAL A 6 4.34 -4.23 12.69
C VAL A 6 5.58 -3.74 11.92
N LEU A 7 6.56 -3.15 12.61
CA LEU A 7 7.82 -2.72 11.98
C LEU A 7 8.69 -3.91 11.52
N MET A 8 8.71 -5.02 12.26
CA MET A 8 9.37 -6.25 11.82
C MET A 8 8.63 -6.91 10.66
N ILE A 9 7.29 -6.91 10.65
CA ILE A 9 6.49 -7.42 9.53
C ILE A 9 6.70 -6.52 8.31
N ALA A 10 6.76 -5.19 8.47
CA ALA A 10 7.08 -4.26 7.40
C ALA A 10 8.52 -4.47 6.88
N GLY A 11 9.49 -4.69 7.78
CA GLY A 11 10.88 -5.00 7.41
C GLY A 11 11.04 -6.36 6.72
N ALA A 12 10.34 -7.39 7.19
CA ALA A 12 10.34 -8.72 6.59
C ALA A 12 9.60 -8.75 5.25
N LEU A 13 8.46 -8.04 5.15
CA LEU A 13 7.76 -7.83 3.89
C LEU A 13 8.66 -7.08 2.92
N ALA A 14 9.35 -6.01 3.35
CA ALA A 14 10.30 -5.25 2.54
C ALA A 14 11.54 -6.07 2.12
N ALA A 15 12.01 -7.00 2.94
CA ALA A 15 13.11 -7.89 2.59
C ALA A 15 12.70 -8.98 1.57
N LEU A 16 11.55 -9.62 1.77
CA LEU A 16 10.99 -10.60 0.82
C LEU A 16 10.63 -9.95 -0.52
N ALA A 17 10.06 -8.75 -0.44
CA ALA A 17 9.80 -7.82 -1.52
C ALA A 17 11.03 -7.43 -2.35
N MET A 18 12.10 -6.96 -1.69
CA MET A 18 13.34 -6.56 -2.34
C MET A 18 14.02 -7.74 -3.03
N TRP A 19 13.91 -8.95 -2.47
CA TRP A 19 14.45 -10.15 -3.10
C TRP A 19 13.62 -10.62 -4.31
N TYR A 20 12.28 -10.57 -4.21
CA TYR A 20 11.39 -11.04 -5.26
C TYR A 20 11.33 -10.10 -6.48
N GLY A 21 11.48 -8.79 -6.27
CA GLY A 21 11.49 -7.77 -7.33
C GLY A 21 12.64 -7.91 -8.34
N VAL A 22 13.68 -8.69 -8.02
CA VAL A 22 14.90 -8.81 -8.86
C VAL A 22 14.78 -9.87 -9.96
N ARG A 23 13.81 -10.80 -9.91
CA ARG A 23 13.80 -11.99 -10.79
C ARG A 23 12.73 -12.06 -11.87
N VAL A 24 11.90 -11.04 -12.06
CA VAL A 24 10.76 -11.16 -12.98
C VAL A 24 10.72 -10.04 -14.01
N SER A 25 10.99 -10.39 -15.28
CA SER A 25 10.90 -9.49 -16.44
C SER A 25 9.73 -9.87 -17.35
N GLN A 26 8.85 -8.91 -17.63
CA GLN A 26 8.24 -8.58 -18.93
C GLN A 26 7.25 -7.39 -18.77
N THR A 27 7.46 -6.31 -19.52
CA THR A 27 6.57 -5.15 -19.80
C THR A 27 5.57 -4.67 -18.73
N THR A 28 5.87 -3.54 -18.07
CA THR A 28 4.86 -2.62 -17.50
C THR A 28 5.39 -1.17 -17.51
N SER A 29 4.51 -0.18 -17.64
CA SER A 29 4.90 1.24 -17.71
C SER A 29 5.36 1.74 -16.34
N LYS A 30 6.59 2.27 -16.29
CA LYS A 30 7.13 2.99 -15.14
C LYS A 30 6.56 4.41 -15.11
N ALA A 31 6.30 4.93 -13.91
CA ALA A 31 6.24 6.37 -13.60
C ALA A 31 4.89 7.13 -13.55
N ALA A 32 3.74 6.49 -13.33
CA ALA A 32 2.52 7.25 -12.95
C ALA A 32 2.42 7.51 -11.44
N VAL A 33 2.67 6.48 -10.62
CA VAL A 33 2.37 6.54 -9.18
C VAL A 33 3.34 7.43 -8.40
N SER A 34 4.61 7.54 -8.81
CA SER A 34 5.58 8.41 -8.14
C SER A 34 5.23 9.90 -8.23
N ALA A 35 4.38 10.30 -9.18
CA ALA A 35 3.86 11.66 -9.27
C ALA A 35 2.74 11.93 -8.24
N PHE A 36 2.08 10.88 -7.74
CA PHE A 36 1.01 11.02 -6.73
C PHE A 36 1.56 11.18 -5.31
N LEU A 37 2.84 10.83 -5.13
CA LEU A 37 3.47 10.73 -3.82
C LEU A 37 4.35 11.94 -3.55
N PRO A 38 4.36 12.43 -2.29
CA PRO A 38 5.25 13.53 -1.93
C PRO A 38 6.71 13.07 -2.01
N ARG A 39 7.61 14.01 -2.32
CA ARG A 39 9.07 13.83 -2.34
C ARG A 39 9.58 13.20 -1.04
N GLU A 40 8.87 13.50 0.04
CA GLU A 40 9.22 13.13 1.40
C GLU A 40 8.87 11.69 1.80
N THR A 41 8.27 10.94 0.89
CA THR A 41 7.84 9.55 1.12
C THR A 41 8.94 8.70 1.73
N ILE A 42 8.66 8.14 2.90
CA ILE A 42 9.59 7.31 3.67
C ILE A 42 9.71 5.93 3.02
N PHE A 43 8.57 5.32 2.69
CA PHE A 43 8.48 4.00 2.09
C PHE A 43 7.41 3.99 1.01
N PHE A 44 7.67 3.27 -0.07
CA PHE A 44 6.77 3.10 -1.20
C PHE A 44 6.83 1.66 -1.69
N ALA A 45 5.66 1.09 -1.94
CA ALA A 45 5.49 -0.18 -2.61
C ALA A 45 4.49 -0.04 -3.75
N GLN A 46 4.77 -0.66 -4.90
CA GLN A 46 3.86 -0.68 -6.04
C GLN A 46 3.83 -2.06 -6.69
N MET A 47 2.64 -2.53 -6.98
CA MET A 47 2.35 -3.74 -7.72
C MET A 47 1.59 -3.36 -9.01
N PRO A 48 2.24 -3.44 -10.18
CA PRO A 48 1.61 -2.97 -11.42
C PRO A 48 0.43 -3.84 -11.90
N ASP A 49 0.51 -5.15 -11.69
CA ASP A 49 -0.55 -6.09 -12.06
C ASP A 49 -0.66 -7.19 -11.01
N PHE A 50 -1.74 -7.15 -10.22
CA PHE A 50 -1.96 -8.11 -9.14
C PHE A 50 -2.10 -9.54 -9.63
N LYS A 51 -2.97 -9.78 -10.60
CA LYS A 51 -3.25 -11.12 -11.14
C LYS A 51 -1.97 -11.75 -11.68
N ARG A 52 -1.22 -10.98 -12.49
CA ARG A 52 0.04 -11.43 -13.05
C ARG A 52 1.09 -11.70 -11.98
N THR A 53 1.22 -10.82 -10.99
CA THR A 53 2.18 -10.98 -9.89
C THR A 53 1.86 -12.22 -9.07
N ARG A 54 0.58 -12.46 -8.77
CA ARG A 54 0.10 -13.66 -8.08
C ARG A 54 0.40 -14.91 -8.88
N ASP A 55 0.09 -14.90 -10.18
CA ASP A 55 0.34 -16.05 -11.04
C ASP A 55 1.85 -16.35 -11.13
N GLN A 56 2.70 -15.33 -11.27
CA GLN A 56 4.16 -15.46 -11.24
C GLN A 56 4.68 -15.98 -9.89
N TRP A 57 4.06 -15.57 -8.77
CA TRP A 57 4.37 -16.08 -7.44
C TRP A 57 4.12 -17.58 -7.35
N HIS A 58 2.96 -18.05 -7.79
CA HIS A 58 2.62 -19.48 -7.78
C HIS A 58 3.55 -20.34 -8.64
N HIS A 59 4.13 -19.78 -9.70
CA HIS A 59 5.08 -20.48 -10.57
C HIS A 59 6.55 -20.35 -10.13
N ALA A 60 6.84 -19.56 -9.09
CA ALA A 60 8.22 -19.37 -8.64
C ALA A 60 8.72 -20.61 -7.86
N ASP A 61 9.99 -20.98 -8.06
CA ASP A 61 10.63 -22.09 -7.33
C ASP A 61 10.51 -21.91 -5.82
N ILE A 62 10.61 -20.68 -5.32
CA ILE A 62 10.46 -20.36 -3.89
C ILE A 62 9.06 -20.73 -3.38
N TYR A 63 8.02 -20.52 -4.19
CA TYR A 63 6.68 -20.93 -3.82
C TYR A 63 6.59 -22.45 -3.70
N GLN A 64 7.22 -23.18 -4.62
CA GLN A 64 7.31 -24.64 -4.56
C GLN A 64 8.08 -25.11 -3.32
N LEU A 65 9.25 -24.52 -3.04
CA LEU A 65 10.07 -24.73 -1.84
C LEU A 65 9.25 -24.50 -0.56
N CYS A 66 8.49 -23.41 -0.50
CA CYS A 66 7.62 -23.12 0.65
C CYS A 66 6.55 -24.20 0.85
N HIS A 67 6.16 -24.95 -0.17
CA HIS A 67 5.15 -26.02 -0.11
C HIS A 67 5.75 -27.42 0.13
N GLU A 68 7.08 -27.55 0.16
CA GLU A 68 7.72 -28.81 0.52
C GLU A 68 7.37 -29.21 1.96
N ALA A 69 7.17 -30.52 2.18
CA ALA A 69 6.77 -31.06 3.47
C ALA A 69 7.72 -30.64 4.61
N ALA A 70 9.04 -30.65 4.36
CA ALA A 70 10.04 -30.25 5.35
C ALA A 70 9.93 -28.77 5.74
N VAL A 71 9.69 -27.87 4.78
CA VAL A 71 9.53 -26.44 5.03
C VAL A 71 8.19 -26.16 5.71
N GLN A 72 7.12 -26.82 5.27
CA GLN A 72 5.80 -26.73 5.91
C GLN A 72 5.83 -27.19 7.36
N ASP A 73 6.51 -28.30 7.66
CA ASP A 73 6.64 -28.81 9.03
C ASP A 73 7.47 -27.87 9.92
N PHE A 74 8.54 -27.28 9.38
CA PHE A 74 9.31 -26.25 10.07
C PHE A 74 8.46 -25.00 10.37
N LEU A 75 7.74 -24.50 9.36
CA LEU A 75 6.89 -23.33 9.48
C LEU A 75 5.68 -23.58 10.38
N ARG A 76 5.14 -24.81 10.43
CA ARG A 76 3.97 -25.16 11.25
C ARG A 76 4.17 -24.80 12.71
N LYS A 77 5.38 -25.00 13.26
CA LYS A 77 5.71 -24.65 14.65
C LYS A 77 5.70 -23.14 14.91
N ALA A 78 6.13 -22.34 13.94
CA ALA A 78 6.11 -20.89 14.01
C ALA A 78 4.70 -20.33 13.76
N LEU A 79 4.00 -20.85 12.74
CA LEU A 79 2.64 -20.45 12.34
C LEU A 79 1.58 -20.85 13.38
N ALA A 80 1.79 -21.93 14.15
CA ALA A 80 0.89 -22.31 15.25
C ALA A 80 0.81 -21.24 16.35
N ARG A 81 1.80 -20.33 16.44
CA ARG A 81 1.78 -19.19 17.38
C ARG A 81 1.04 -17.97 16.83
N ILE A 82 0.62 -18.00 15.57
CA ILE A 82 -0.12 -16.92 14.92
C ILE A 82 -1.61 -17.30 14.94
N PRO A 83 -2.50 -16.43 15.44
CA PRO A 83 -3.94 -16.69 15.41
C PRO A 83 -4.40 -16.94 13.97
N LYS A 84 -4.93 -18.12 13.69
CA LYS A 84 -5.54 -18.45 12.39
C LYS A 84 -6.79 -17.58 12.21
N LYS A 85 -6.67 -16.50 11.45
CA LYS A 85 -7.83 -15.78 10.93
C LYS A 85 -8.25 -16.45 9.61
N ASN A 86 -9.44 -17.05 9.60
CA ASN A 86 -10.07 -17.63 8.41
C ASN A 86 -10.46 -16.59 7.34
N ALA A 87 -10.10 -15.32 7.52
CA ALA A 87 -10.48 -14.19 6.67
C ALA A 87 -9.63 -14.05 5.39
N THR A 88 -8.61 -14.89 5.19
CA THR A 88 -7.64 -14.69 4.09
C THR A 88 -8.14 -15.14 2.72
N SER A 89 -8.97 -16.18 2.61
CA SER A 89 -9.46 -16.66 1.31
C SER A 89 -10.55 -15.77 0.70
N GLU A 90 -11.49 -15.31 1.52
CA GLU A 90 -12.57 -14.42 1.08
C GLU A 90 -12.03 -13.05 0.64
N THR A 91 -11.12 -12.47 1.42
CA THR A 91 -10.45 -11.20 1.08
C THR A 91 -9.64 -11.35 -0.21
N LEU A 92 -8.99 -12.49 -0.43
CA LEU A 92 -8.23 -12.73 -1.66
C LEU A 92 -9.14 -12.80 -2.88
N GLN A 93 -10.26 -13.52 -2.80
CA GLN A 93 -11.24 -13.59 -3.88
C GLN A 93 -11.86 -12.21 -4.18
N GLU A 94 -12.12 -11.40 -3.15
CA GLU A 94 -12.59 -10.01 -3.29
C GLU A 94 -11.55 -9.14 -4.01
N ILE A 95 -10.26 -9.25 -3.66
CA ILE A 95 -9.17 -8.54 -4.35
C ILE A 95 -9.04 -9.01 -5.81
N GLU A 96 -9.21 -10.31 -6.08
CA GLU A 96 -9.17 -10.84 -7.44
C GLU A 96 -10.32 -10.31 -8.30
N GLN A 97 -11.51 -10.13 -7.72
CA GLN A 97 -12.66 -9.51 -8.41
C GLN A 97 -12.37 -8.05 -8.80
N LEU A 98 -11.60 -7.31 -7.99
CA LEU A 98 -11.22 -5.94 -8.32
C LEU A 98 -10.17 -5.85 -9.45
N ASP A 99 -9.46 -6.95 -9.75
CA ASP A 99 -8.30 -7.02 -10.65
C ASP A 99 -7.40 -5.75 -10.59
N PRO A 100 -6.86 -5.41 -9.41
CA PRO A 100 -6.22 -4.12 -9.21
C PRO A 100 -4.96 -4.01 -10.08
N LYS A 101 -4.88 -2.91 -10.81
CA LYS A 101 -3.71 -2.47 -11.58
C LYS A 101 -3.06 -1.30 -10.89
N ASP A 102 -1.75 -1.20 -11.01
CA ASP A 102 -0.95 -0.11 -10.44
C ASP A 102 -1.24 0.12 -8.94
N ALA A 103 -1.54 -0.96 -8.21
CA ALA A 103 -1.80 -0.91 -6.79
C ALA A 103 -0.56 -0.41 -6.06
N PHE A 104 -0.74 0.50 -5.11
CA PHE A 104 0.38 1.06 -4.37
C PHE A 104 0.03 1.34 -2.91
N PHE A 105 1.09 1.39 -2.12
CA PHE A 105 1.07 1.82 -0.73
C PHE A 105 2.30 2.69 -0.48
N ALA A 106 2.11 3.80 0.21
CA ALA A 106 3.19 4.69 0.60
C ALA A 106 3.00 5.16 2.04
N LEU A 107 4.08 5.11 2.81
CA LEU A 107 4.19 5.75 4.11
C LEU A 107 4.83 7.13 3.88
N THR A 108 4.05 8.19 4.01
CA THR A 108 4.50 9.56 3.69
C THR A 108 5.17 10.21 4.90
N SER A 109 4.63 10.00 6.10
CA SER A 109 5.18 10.55 7.33
C SER A 109 4.81 9.70 8.55
N ILE A 110 5.41 10.04 9.68
CA ILE A 110 5.02 9.58 11.00
C ILE A 110 4.93 10.83 11.88
N ASP A 111 3.75 11.10 12.40
CA ASP A 111 3.47 12.23 13.30
C ASP A 111 2.87 11.71 14.61
N ASN A 112 3.43 12.13 15.74
CA ASN A 112 3.00 11.72 17.09
C ASN A 112 2.73 10.20 17.22
N ASN A 113 3.63 9.37 16.65
CA ASN A 113 3.54 7.91 16.66
C ASN A 113 2.32 7.33 15.88
N ASN A 114 1.68 8.14 15.03
CA ASN A 114 0.68 7.71 14.06
C ASN A 114 1.28 7.70 12.64
N PRO A 115 1.28 6.55 11.95
CA PRO A 115 1.75 6.49 10.57
C PRO A 115 0.76 7.24 9.67
N ILE A 116 1.28 8.15 8.85
CA ILE A 116 0.54 8.78 7.78
C ILE A 116 0.85 8.02 6.50
N PHE A 117 -0.17 7.40 5.91
CA PHE A 117 -0.04 6.60 4.70
C PHE A 117 -1.08 7.00 3.65
N VAL A 118 -0.73 6.74 2.40
CA VAL A 118 -1.64 6.72 1.27
C VAL A 118 -1.52 5.38 0.55
N ALA A 119 -2.62 4.92 -0.01
CA ALA A 119 -2.64 3.77 -0.88
C ALA A 119 -3.71 3.99 -1.95
N GLY A 120 -3.62 3.19 -3.00
CA GLY A 120 -4.63 3.21 -4.04
C GLY A 120 -4.40 2.10 -5.04
N PHE A 121 -5.40 1.92 -5.90
CA PHE A 121 -5.31 1.02 -7.01
C PHE A 121 -6.21 1.51 -8.13
N ARG A 122 -5.85 1.14 -9.35
CA ARG A 122 -6.68 1.33 -10.52
C ARG A 122 -7.50 0.08 -10.74
N PHE A 123 -8.82 0.22 -10.88
CA PHE A 123 -9.71 -0.87 -11.25
C PHE A 123 -10.04 -0.82 -12.74
N ARG A 124 -10.32 -1.97 -13.35
CA ARG A 124 -10.61 -2.06 -14.79
C ARG A 124 -12.08 -1.84 -15.12
N GLU A 125 -12.96 -2.24 -14.22
CA GLU A 125 -14.42 -2.19 -14.39
C GLU A 125 -14.99 -0.80 -14.09
N SER A 126 -16.29 -0.71 -13.82
CA SER A 126 -16.94 0.53 -13.39
C SER A 126 -16.68 0.82 -11.92
N GLN A 127 -16.86 2.09 -11.55
CA GLN A 127 -16.83 2.51 -10.15
C GLN A 127 -17.88 1.76 -9.30
N ASP A 128 -19.02 1.41 -9.88
CA ASP A 128 -20.09 0.67 -9.17
C ASP A 128 -19.64 -0.73 -8.76
N GLU A 129 -18.91 -1.45 -9.62
CA GLU A 129 -18.38 -2.77 -9.29
C GLU A 129 -17.23 -2.69 -8.28
N ALA A 130 -16.37 -1.66 -8.39
CA ALA A 130 -15.37 -1.40 -7.39
C ALA A 130 -16.01 -1.11 -6.01
N GLU A 131 -17.08 -0.30 -5.99
CA GLU A 131 -17.82 0.05 -4.79
C GLU A 131 -18.58 -1.14 -4.19
N ARG A 132 -18.98 -2.14 -4.99
CA ARG A 132 -19.55 -3.40 -4.48
C ARG A 132 -18.56 -4.16 -3.59
N VAL A 133 -17.27 -4.13 -3.91
CA VAL A 133 -16.22 -4.78 -3.11
C VAL A 133 -15.73 -3.86 -1.99
N VAL A 134 -15.38 -2.63 -2.31
CA VAL A 134 -14.90 -1.62 -1.33
C VAL A 134 -15.97 -1.34 -0.27
N GLY A 135 -17.24 -1.29 -0.66
CA GLY A 135 -18.37 -1.11 0.24
C GLY A 135 -18.51 -2.24 1.25
N LYS A 136 -18.23 -3.50 0.85
CA LYS A 136 -18.17 -4.64 1.79
C LYS A 136 -17.02 -4.51 2.77
N TRP A 137 -15.83 -4.13 2.30
CA TRP A 137 -14.69 -3.88 3.18
C TRP A 137 -15.00 -2.76 4.18
N ARG A 138 -15.67 -1.71 3.71
CA ARG A 138 -16.12 -0.60 4.54
C ARG A 138 -17.12 -1.03 5.60
N ALA A 139 -18.13 -1.81 5.21
CA ALA A 139 -19.12 -2.37 6.13
C ALA A 139 -18.45 -3.26 7.20
N LYS A 140 -17.59 -4.20 6.78
CA LYS A 140 -16.79 -5.04 7.70
C LYS A 140 -15.94 -4.18 8.66
N TRP A 141 -15.39 -3.06 8.21
CA TRP A 141 -14.63 -2.16 9.07
C TRP A 141 -15.51 -1.43 10.09
N LEU A 142 -16.69 -0.96 9.68
CA LEU A 142 -17.68 -0.32 10.55
C LEU A 142 -18.26 -1.29 11.59
N GLU A 143 -18.55 -2.53 11.21
CA GLU A 143 -18.99 -3.59 12.13
C GLU A 143 -17.98 -3.82 13.26
N ASN A 144 -16.69 -3.79 12.92
CA ASN A 144 -15.60 -3.93 13.89
C ASN A 144 -15.35 -2.66 14.72
N ASN A 145 -15.91 -1.51 14.32
CA ASN A 145 -15.72 -0.20 14.96
C ASN A 145 -17.06 0.53 15.08
N PRO A 146 -17.96 0.09 15.98
CA PRO A 146 -19.34 0.59 16.05
C PRO A 146 -19.45 2.09 16.38
N ASN A 147 -18.42 2.68 16.99
CA ASN A 147 -18.35 4.11 17.29
C ASN A 147 -17.78 4.95 16.13
N ALA A 148 -17.53 4.34 14.98
CA ALA A 148 -16.98 5.01 13.82
C ALA A 148 -17.98 6.01 13.24
N LYS A 149 -17.55 7.24 13.00
CA LYS A 149 -18.35 8.27 12.34
C LYS A 149 -18.03 8.29 10.85
N ARG A 150 -19.05 8.14 10.02
CA ARG A 150 -18.97 8.24 8.56
C ARG A 150 -19.41 9.63 8.11
N GLU A 151 -18.59 10.30 7.34
CA GLU A 151 -18.88 11.62 6.79
C GLU A 151 -18.53 11.64 5.30
N LYS A 152 -19.33 12.39 4.52
CA LYS A 152 -19.07 12.65 3.11
C LYS A 152 -18.74 14.13 2.95
N ILE A 153 -17.63 14.41 2.32
CA ILE A 153 -17.07 15.74 2.16
C ILE A 153 -16.88 15.97 0.66
N ALA A 154 -17.51 17.01 0.13
CA ALA A 154 -17.21 17.48 -1.22
C ALA A 154 -15.86 18.21 -1.22
N TYR A 155 -14.97 17.83 -2.14
CA TYR A 155 -13.69 18.48 -2.31
C TYR A 155 -13.35 18.58 -3.80
N GLN A 156 -13.41 19.80 -4.34
CA GLN A 156 -13.27 20.05 -5.77
C GLN A 156 -14.30 19.21 -6.56
N GLN A 157 -13.84 18.40 -7.52
CA GLN A 157 -14.65 17.47 -8.29
C GLN A 157 -14.85 16.10 -7.62
N HIS A 158 -14.25 15.89 -6.43
CA HIS A 158 -14.21 14.60 -5.74
C HIS A 158 -15.20 14.55 -4.59
N GLN A 159 -15.77 13.36 -4.39
CA GLN A 159 -16.47 13.02 -3.16
C GLN A 159 -15.54 12.21 -2.27
N ILE A 160 -15.08 12.83 -1.18
CA ILE A 160 -14.28 12.15 -0.17
C ILE A 160 -15.22 11.58 0.88
N GLU A 161 -15.00 10.32 1.21
CA GLU A 161 -15.68 9.67 2.32
C GLU A 161 -14.68 9.40 3.45
N THR A 162 -14.95 9.97 4.62
CA THR A 162 -14.14 9.78 5.82
C THR A 162 -14.83 8.89 6.82
N ILE A 163 -14.07 8.00 7.43
CA ILE A 163 -14.52 7.13 8.50
C ILE A 163 -13.57 7.32 9.68
N ALA A 164 -14.06 7.98 10.72
CA ALA A 164 -13.28 8.31 11.91
C ALA A 164 -13.62 7.34 13.04
N ALA A 165 -12.63 6.57 13.51
CA ALA A 165 -12.73 5.71 14.69
C ALA A 165 -11.46 5.88 15.52
N ALA A 166 -11.57 6.52 16.69
CA ALA A 166 -10.40 6.84 17.51
C ALA A 166 -9.51 5.60 17.74
N PRO A 167 -8.17 5.69 17.53
CA PRO A 167 -7.38 6.90 17.22
C PRO A 167 -7.14 7.16 15.71
N PHE A 168 -7.84 6.48 14.80
CA PHE A 168 -7.57 6.52 13.36
C PHE A 168 -8.72 7.18 12.57
N THR A 169 -8.37 7.79 11.45
CA THR A 169 -9.33 8.21 10.42
C THR A 169 -8.93 7.55 9.12
N LEU A 170 -9.90 7.10 8.34
CA LEU A 170 -9.66 6.65 6.96
C LEU A 170 -10.42 7.58 6.04
N ALA A 171 -9.70 8.22 5.11
CA ALA A 171 -10.29 8.99 4.03
C ALA A 171 -10.19 8.18 2.75
N THR A 172 -11.27 8.08 1.99
CA THR A 172 -11.32 7.36 0.70
C THR A 172 -11.95 8.24 -0.36
N ALA A 173 -11.50 8.10 -1.60
CA ALA A 173 -12.06 8.81 -2.74
C ALA A 173 -11.90 7.99 -4.03
N TYR A 174 -12.79 8.25 -4.98
CA TYR A 174 -12.66 7.79 -6.35
C TYR A 174 -12.25 8.96 -7.25
N ASP A 175 -11.38 8.69 -8.22
CA ASP A 175 -11.04 9.60 -9.31
C ASP A 175 -10.94 8.80 -10.62
N GLY A 176 -11.98 8.90 -11.47
CA GLY A 176 -12.11 8.06 -12.65
C GLY A 176 -12.04 6.57 -12.31
N HIS A 177 -10.99 5.89 -12.80
CA HIS A 177 -10.75 4.45 -12.55
C HIS A 177 -9.84 4.18 -11.34
N TRP A 178 -9.54 5.20 -10.53
CA TRP A 178 -8.73 5.07 -9.33
C TRP A 178 -9.57 5.05 -8.07
N PHE A 179 -9.20 4.16 -7.17
CA PHE A 179 -9.60 4.23 -5.77
C PHE A 179 -8.39 4.63 -4.93
N PHE A 180 -8.57 5.63 -4.08
CA PHE A 180 -7.55 6.13 -3.16
C PHE A 180 -8.01 6.03 -1.71
N VAL A 181 -7.07 5.75 -0.82
CA VAL A 181 -7.26 5.72 0.62
C VAL A 181 -6.09 6.37 1.34
N SER A 182 -6.36 7.06 2.43
CA SER A 182 -5.36 7.66 3.32
C SER A 182 -5.76 7.53 4.78
N SER A 183 -4.77 7.52 5.66
CA SER A 183 -4.95 7.62 7.12
C SER A 183 -5.42 8.99 7.63
N ASN A 184 -5.48 10.01 6.77
CA ASN A 184 -6.07 11.29 7.12
C ASN A 184 -6.61 12.04 5.88
N LEU A 185 -7.46 13.03 6.13
CA LEU A 185 -8.11 13.82 5.08
C LEU A 185 -7.13 14.73 4.32
N THR A 186 -6.19 15.35 5.03
CA THR A 186 -5.23 16.31 4.44
C THR A 186 -4.37 15.65 3.37
N GLU A 187 -3.76 14.52 3.71
CA GLU A 187 -2.90 13.75 2.80
C GLU A 187 -3.69 13.21 1.60
N LEU A 188 -4.96 12.80 1.78
CA LEU A 188 -5.80 12.41 0.63
C LEU A 188 -6.06 13.59 -0.31
N LYS A 189 -6.36 14.77 0.23
CA LYS A 189 -6.59 15.98 -0.58
C LYS A 189 -5.36 16.35 -1.38
N GLU A 190 -4.19 16.32 -0.74
CA GLU A 190 -2.92 16.58 -1.42
C GLU A 190 -2.61 15.55 -2.51
N LEU A 191 -2.92 14.27 -2.26
CA LEU A 191 -2.81 13.22 -3.26
C LEU A 191 -3.71 13.52 -4.46
N LEU A 192 -4.99 13.87 -4.24
CA LEU A 192 -5.92 14.20 -5.30
C LEU A 192 -5.48 15.45 -6.09
N ASP A 193 -4.92 16.46 -5.41
CA ASP A 193 -4.34 17.64 -6.07
C ASP A 193 -3.14 17.30 -6.97
N ARG A 194 -2.32 16.31 -6.58
CA ARG A 194 -1.22 15.81 -7.41
C ARG A 194 -1.73 14.98 -8.59
N VAL A 195 -2.70 14.10 -8.36
CA VAL A 195 -3.35 13.27 -9.42
C VAL A 195 -3.97 14.16 -10.49
N ASP A 196 -4.71 15.19 -10.08
CA ASP A 196 -5.35 16.15 -10.98
C ASP A 196 -4.39 17.18 -11.59
N ARG A 197 -3.09 17.10 -11.26
CA ARG A 197 -2.05 18.05 -11.68
C ARG A 197 -2.39 19.51 -11.32
N ARG A 198 -3.17 19.71 -10.25
CA ARG A 198 -3.45 21.04 -9.68
C ARG A 198 -2.23 21.60 -8.97
N ASN A 199 -1.40 20.72 -8.39
CA ASN A 199 -0.12 21.13 -7.84
C ASN A 199 0.87 21.44 -8.98
N LYS A 200 1.30 22.70 -9.07
CA LYS A 200 2.28 23.14 -10.08
C LYS A 200 3.72 22.80 -9.68
N ASP A 201 3.96 22.51 -8.41
CA ASP A 201 5.29 22.22 -7.90
C ASP A 201 5.64 20.74 -8.02
N ARG A 202 5.99 20.33 -9.24
CA ARG A 202 6.45 18.96 -9.53
C ARG A 202 7.75 18.60 -8.79
N GLN A 203 8.47 19.58 -8.23
CA GLN A 203 9.68 19.31 -7.44
C GLN A 203 9.35 18.67 -6.08
N ASN A 204 8.08 18.75 -5.65
CA ASN A 204 7.59 18.11 -4.43
C ASN A 204 7.06 16.69 -4.65
N GLU A 205 7.22 16.11 -5.84
CA GLU A 205 6.85 14.73 -6.14
C GLU A 205 8.01 13.76 -5.84
N LEU A 206 7.70 12.51 -5.48
CA LEU A 206 8.72 11.46 -5.30
C LEU A 206 9.53 11.25 -6.58
N GLY A 207 8.90 11.37 -7.75
CA GLY A 207 9.57 11.27 -9.04
C GLY A 207 10.67 12.33 -9.27
N ALA A 208 10.63 13.46 -8.57
CA ALA A 208 11.64 14.52 -8.66
C ALA A 208 12.80 14.34 -7.67
N ASP A 209 12.69 13.41 -6.71
CA ASP A 209 13.77 13.16 -5.75
C ASP A 209 14.99 12.50 -6.41
N ASP A 210 16.18 13.07 -6.19
CA ASP A 210 17.41 12.56 -6.80
C ASP A 210 17.78 11.15 -6.32
N SER A 211 17.52 10.82 -5.05
CA SER A 211 17.80 9.48 -4.53
C SER A 211 16.84 8.46 -5.13
N TYR A 212 15.56 8.82 -5.27
CA TYR A 212 14.58 8.00 -5.98
C TYR A 212 14.97 7.79 -7.43
N ARG A 213 15.30 8.86 -8.17
CA ARG A 213 15.70 8.78 -9.58
C ARG A 213 16.94 7.93 -9.78
N ALA A 214 17.95 8.09 -8.92
CA ALA A 214 19.15 7.27 -8.94
C ALA A 214 18.84 5.79 -8.69
N ALA A 215 17.99 5.48 -7.71
CA ALA A 215 17.56 4.10 -7.45
C ALA A 215 16.78 3.51 -8.63
N MET A 216 15.86 4.28 -9.22
CA MET A 216 15.02 3.83 -10.35
C MET A 216 15.80 3.65 -11.66
N ALA A 217 16.93 4.34 -11.82
CA ALA A 217 17.81 4.18 -12.99
C ALA A 217 18.39 2.77 -13.10
N HIS A 218 18.58 2.08 -11.97
CA HIS A 218 19.06 0.69 -11.95
C HIS A 218 17.92 -0.34 -12.02
N MET A 219 16.68 0.10 -11.99
CA MET A 219 15.55 -0.81 -11.94
C MET A 219 15.29 -1.44 -13.31
N PRO A 220 15.00 -2.75 -13.41
CA PRO A 220 14.55 -3.36 -14.66
C PRO A 220 13.30 -2.66 -15.20
N SER A 221 13.13 -2.58 -16.52
CA SER A 221 11.96 -1.95 -17.17
C SER A 221 10.63 -2.59 -16.79
N SER A 222 10.66 -3.79 -16.21
CA SER A 222 9.52 -4.55 -15.73
C SER A 222 9.81 -5.11 -14.34
N TYR A 223 8.78 -5.21 -13.52
CA TYR A 223 8.86 -5.80 -12.18
C TYR A 223 7.49 -6.33 -11.76
N ALA A 224 7.48 -7.39 -10.95
CA ALA A 224 6.26 -7.87 -10.30
C ALA A 224 5.84 -6.92 -9.17
N VAL A 225 6.81 -6.49 -8.36
CA VAL A 225 6.60 -5.50 -7.30
C VAL A 225 7.83 -4.60 -7.17
N LEU A 226 7.59 -3.31 -6.96
CA LEU A 226 8.59 -2.29 -6.67
C LEU A 226 8.52 -1.93 -5.19
N PHE A 227 9.69 -1.79 -4.57
CA PHE A 227 9.81 -1.26 -3.22
C PHE A 227 10.91 -0.20 -3.19
N TYR A 228 10.63 0.89 -2.49
CA TYR A 228 11.56 1.97 -2.26
C TYR A 228 11.47 2.38 -0.79
N LEU A 229 12.63 2.59 -0.16
CA LEU A 229 12.75 3.02 1.22
C LEU A 229 13.82 4.10 1.27
N GLN A 230 13.57 5.19 2.00
CA GLN A 230 14.56 6.21 2.31
C GLN A 230 15.16 5.95 3.69
N PRO A 231 16.36 5.32 3.79
CA PRO A 231 16.87 4.86 5.08
C PRO A 231 17.15 6.00 6.06
N LYS A 232 17.63 7.16 5.57
CA LYS A 232 17.88 8.35 6.39
C LYS A 232 16.59 8.83 7.08
N ARG A 233 15.54 9.10 6.31
CA ARG A 233 14.23 9.53 6.84
C ARG A 233 13.62 8.49 7.79
N PHE A 234 13.73 7.21 7.43
CA PHE A 234 13.26 6.12 8.29
C PHE A 234 13.99 6.10 9.63
N SER A 235 15.32 6.25 9.62
CA SER A 235 16.15 6.26 10.84
C SER A 235 15.89 7.49 11.71
N GLU A 236 15.70 8.68 11.12
CA GLU A 236 15.34 9.91 11.83
C GLU A 236 14.01 9.75 12.55
N LYS A 237 12.99 9.20 11.86
CA LYS A 237 11.68 8.96 12.44
C LYS A 237 11.69 7.88 13.52
N ILE A 238 12.48 6.82 13.37
CA ILE A 238 12.66 5.82 14.46
C ILE A 238 13.33 6.46 15.68
N THR A 239 14.31 7.34 15.47
CA THR A 239 15.03 8.00 16.56
C THR A 239 14.10 8.96 17.32
N SER A 240 13.29 9.75 16.62
CA SER A 240 12.28 10.60 17.26
C SER A 240 11.22 9.79 18.01
N LEU A 241 10.83 8.63 17.49
CA LEU A 241 9.88 7.73 18.17
C LEU A 241 10.47 7.12 19.45
N ARG A 242 11.78 6.84 19.47
CA ARG A 242 12.45 6.34 20.67
C ARG A 242 12.65 7.42 21.73
N ALA A 243 12.88 8.66 21.33
CA ALA A 243 13.07 9.78 22.26
C ALA A 243 11.75 10.26 22.92
N ALA A 244 10.60 9.93 22.32
CA ALA A 244 9.27 10.25 22.84
C ALA A 244 8.66 9.15 23.73
N LEU A 245 9.41 8.07 23.99
CA LEU A 245 9.07 6.99 24.92
C LEU A 245 9.78 7.19 26.27
#